data_AF-A0A3L7ZZZ7-F1
#
_entry.id   AF-A0A3L7ZZZ7-F1
#
_cell.length_a   1.000
_cell.length_b   1.000
_cell.length_c   1.000
_cell.angle_alpha   90.00
_cell.angle_beta   90.00
_cell.angle_gamma   90.00
#
_symmetry.space_group_name_H-M   'P 1'
#
loop_
_entity.id
_entity.type
_entity.pdbx_description
1 polymer ?
#
loop_
_entity_poly.entity_id
_entity_poly.type
_entity_poly.pdbx_seq_one_letter_code
_entity_poly.pdbx_strand_id
1 'polypeptide(L)'
;MMAKISFKYVTAEAAKGLIVNRVIINNMPEDMRMEETPKEEDYPVGDFPTRSVTIDKQLKSGEVYTFYMPANRRGKTTNTDPKLKNNDAPDKALYIQLFVTSRTNGSNFLYTIYLGENDYNDFNVRRNHNYNITLNIKSENRDDRVLAAPANCFVLNTSNEIMFDPYTRTETGGGWKYSDYVNKKDPAKKIDHVKILWQFVNVIGDNTKGDKVWLDSYDRIHVKAGSAVGNAVIAAYNSANNILWSWHIWVNNDSPANLDEAIPYNTFGWNESGIITTGNIRSVKGRSLMKCNLGAKSADPNAYGRLTYGCVYQWGRKDPFPIGDIDYHVDYYQYSRGNVGDLRDNENKAIAMNTTGAVHTTELFSTEAASASTGNIPYTIEHPTHFISPVKSGKESNTGNDADCVNNGDWYWEHNDSLWGGKPYATAKKYTVSEGCVLSDNGATEKSIFDPCPAGWMVPPGDMWLGFTIDGKNATGGKYGNINSVHTSDNASYRGFRMYVQEWKTGKWVYFPSQGLRTMGGRPWRNGMCGNYHTSSASEGGRVNIFHLHTPGEVDPFETSYGYSRRAVGGPVRCVRDVDD
;
A
#
# COMPACT_ATOMS: atom_id res chain seq x y z
N MET A 1 -1.62 6.56 -43.17
CA MET A 1 -2.48 7.42 -42.33
C MET A 1 -2.19 7.28 -40.84
N MET A 2 -1.77 6.11 -40.35
CA MET A 2 -1.36 5.91 -38.95
C MET A 2 0.17 5.92 -38.84
N ALA A 3 0.69 6.17 -37.64
CA ALA A 3 2.06 5.79 -37.26
C ALA A 3 2.07 4.30 -36.90
N LYS A 4 3.14 3.59 -37.26
CA LYS A 4 3.42 2.23 -36.77
C LYS A 4 4.51 2.31 -35.72
N ILE A 5 4.23 1.80 -34.52
CA ILE A 5 5.19 1.72 -33.43
C ILE A 5 5.52 0.27 -33.17
N SER A 6 6.80 -0.09 -33.27
CA SER A 6 7.33 -1.39 -32.86
C SER A 6 8.17 -1.19 -31.61
N PHE A 7 7.69 -1.62 -30.45
CA PHE A 7 8.36 -1.47 -29.16
C PHE A 7 8.89 -2.81 -28.65
N LYS A 8 10.11 -2.81 -28.14
CA LYS A 8 10.63 -3.86 -27.26
C LYS A 8 11.47 -3.25 -26.15
N TYR A 9 11.59 -3.97 -25.04
CA TYR A 9 12.62 -3.71 -24.04
C TYR A 9 13.62 -4.86 -24.03
N VAL A 10 14.86 -4.58 -23.65
CA VAL A 10 15.92 -5.58 -23.50
C VAL A 10 16.60 -5.35 -22.15
N THR A 11 16.54 -6.35 -21.29
CA THR A 11 17.21 -6.35 -19.98
C THR A 11 18.59 -6.98 -20.11
N ALA A 12 19.63 -6.23 -19.75
CA ALA A 12 20.99 -6.72 -19.67
C ALA A 12 21.20 -7.61 -18.43
N GLU A 13 22.24 -8.46 -18.45
CA GLU A 13 22.57 -9.34 -17.32
C GLU A 13 22.79 -8.56 -16.00
N ALA A 14 23.43 -7.39 -16.06
CA ALA A 14 23.63 -6.51 -14.91
C ALA A 14 22.33 -5.90 -14.34
N ALA A 15 21.21 -6.01 -15.06
CA ALA A 15 19.88 -5.56 -14.67
C ALA A 15 18.88 -6.72 -14.52
N LYS A 16 19.35 -7.98 -14.43
CA LYS A 16 18.45 -9.15 -14.29
C LYS A 16 17.56 -9.14 -13.03
N GLY A 17 17.88 -8.30 -12.05
CA GLY A 17 17.06 -8.04 -10.87
C GLY A 17 15.80 -7.23 -11.16
N LEU A 18 15.75 -6.51 -12.29
CA LEU A 18 14.63 -5.69 -12.73
C LEU A 18 13.64 -6.51 -13.57
N ILE A 19 12.44 -6.69 -13.03
CA ILE A 19 11.36 -7.48 -13.64
C ILE A 19 10.26 -6.53 -14.12
N VAL A 20 10.02 -6.51 -15.43
CA VAL A 20 8.92 -5.76 -16.04
C VAL A 20 7.63 -6.55 -15.84
N ASN A 21 6.70 -5.99 -15.08
CA ASN A 21 5.42 -6.63 -14.77
C ASN A 21 4.29 -6.17 -15.70
N ARG A 22 4.32 -4.90 -16.10
CA ARG A 22 3.27 -4.27 -16.93
C ARG A 22 3.87 -3.22 -17.85
N VAL A 23 3.32 -3.10 -19.05
CA VAL A 23 3.65 -2.04 -20.00
C VAL A 23 2.37 -1.32 -20.38
N ILE A 24 2.39 0.00 -20.33
CA ILE A 24 1.25 0.87 -20.63
C ILE A 24 1.69 1.88 -21.68
N ILE A 25 0.91 2.02 -22.74
CA ILE A 25 1.05 3.08 -23.73
C ILE A 25 0.07 4.17 -23.32
N ASN A 26 0.54 5.39 -23.14
CA ASN A 26 -0.28 6.50 -22.65
C ASN A 26 -0.34 7.62 -23.68
N ASN A 27 -1.42 8.41 -23.62
CA ASN A 27 -1.68 9.55 -24.49
C ASN A 27 -1.79 9.18 -25.98
N MET A 28 -2.42 8.06 -26.29
CA MET A 28 -2.80 7.74 -27.68
C MET A 28 -4.02 8.60 -28.04
N PRO A 29 -3.95 9.46 -29.07
CA PRO A 29 -5.13 10.19 -29.54
C PRO A 29 -6.22 9.21 -29.99
N GLU A 30 -7.47 9.52 -29.64
CA GLU A 30 -8.62 8.70 -30.07
C GLU A 30 -9.04 9.02 -31.51
N ASP A 31 -8.82 10.26 -31.94
CA ASP A 31 -9.22 10.75 -33.26
C ASP A 31 -8.05 10.85 -34.23
N MET A 32 -8.36 10.66 -35.52
CA MET A 32 -7.42 10.85 -36.62
C MET A 32 -7.96 11.84 -37.65
N ARG A 33 -7.09 12.73 -38.13
CA ARG A 33 -7.36 13.57 -39.30
C ARG A 33 -7.00 12.82 -40.57
N MET A 34 -7.92 12.81 -41.53
CA MET A 34 -7.73 12.19 -42.84
C MET A 34 -6.78 13.00 -43.74
N GLU A 35 -6.86 14.32 -43.66
CA GLU A 35 -6.01 15.28 -44.39
C GLU A 35 -4.59 15.38 -43.81
N GLU A 36 -3.67 15.97 -44.59
CA GLU A 36 -2.29 16.17 -44.14
C GLU A 36 -2.14 17.19 -43.02
N THR A 37 -1.43 16.78 -41.97
CA THR A 37 -0.99 17.68 -40.90
C THR A 37 0.21 18.48 -41.41
N PRO A 38 0.13 19.82 -41.45
CA PRO A 38 1.25 20.67 -41.85
C PRO A 38 2.50 20.34 -41.02
N LYS A 39 3.67 20.23 -41.67
CA LYS A 39 4.93 19.76 -41.05
C LYS A 39 5.38 20.60 -39.85
N GLU A 40 4.86 21.80 -39.65
CA GLU A 40 5.31 22.74 -38.61
C GLU A 40 4.37 22.81 -37.40
N GLU A 41 3.21 22.14 -37.44
CA GLU A 41 2.16 22.30 -36.43
C GLU A 41 2.11 21.14 -35.42
N ASP A 42 1.86 21.47 -34.14
CA ASP A 42 1.42 20.50 -33.15
C ASP A 42 0.06 19.91 -33.56
N TYR A 43 -0.15 18.62 -33.27
CA TYR A 43 -1.37 17.93 -33.64
C TYR A 43 -1.60 16.67 -32.77
N PRO A 44 -2.80 16.42 -32.25
CA PRO A 44 -4.00 17.26 -32.35
C PRO A 44 -3.85 18.61 -31.64
N VAL A 45 -4.63 19.60 -32.07
CA VAL A 45 -4.61 20.95 -31.49
C VAL A 45 -5.61 21.07 -30.35
N GLY A 46 -5.30 21.91 -29.35
CA GLY A 46 -6.19 22.18 -28.22
C GLY A 46 -6.31 21.01 -27.24
N ASP A 47 -7.45 20.93 -26.56
CA ASP A 47 -7.78 19.83 -25.65
C ASP A 47 -8.43 18.69 -26.43
N PHE A 48 -7.72 17.57 -26.59
CA PHE A 48 -8.19 16.39 -27.33
C PHE A 48 -8.26 15.13 -26.46
N PRO A 49 -9.20 14.21 -26.72
CA PRO A 49 -9.31 12.97 -25.97
C PRO A 49 -8.11 12.05 -26.26
N THR A 50 -7.64 11.38 -25.22
CA THR A 50 -6.60 10.37 -25.31
C THR A 50 -6.98 9.16 -24.49
N ARG A 51 -6.52 7.99 -24.93
CA ARG A 51 -6.61 6.75 -24.16
C ARG A 51 -5.23 6.22 -23.77
N SER A 52 -5.24 5.38 -22.74
CA SER A 52 -4.13 4.52 -22.37
C SER A 52 -4.45 3.06 -22.67
N VAL A 53 -3.45 2.31 -23.10
CA VAL A 53 -3.56 0.89 -23.44
C VAL A 53 -2.55 0.12 -22.61
N THR A 54 -3.05 -0.71 -21.70
CA THR A 54 -2.23 -1.71 -21.02
C THR A 54 -2.01 -2.89 -21.96
N ILE A 55 -0.78 -3.38 -22.04
CA ILE A 55 -0.49 -4.59 -22.81
C ILE A 55 -0.92 -5.80 -21.95
N ASP A 56 -1.96 -6.50 -22.39
CA ASP A 56 -2.61 -7.62 -21.66
C ASP A 56 -1.75 -8.88 -21.49
N LYS A 57 -0.53 -8.88 -22.02
CA LYS A 57 0.45 -9.96 -21.89
C LYS A 57 1.68 -9.46 -21.15
N GLN A 58 2.25 -10.28 -20.28
CA GLN A 58 3.62 -10.07 -19.79
C GLN A 58 4.59 -10.15 -20.98
N LEU A 59 4.93 -8.98 -21.52
CA LEU A 59 5.87 -8.83 -22.61
C LEU A 59 7.23 -9.34 -22.12
N LYS A 60 7.86 -10.28 -22.82
CA LYS A 60 9.19 -10.78 -22.44
C LYS A 60 10.29 -9.85 -22.95
N SER A 61 11.45 -9.87 -22.28
CA SER A 61 12.65 -9.18 -22.77
C SER A 61 12.97 -9.63 -24.21
N GLY A 62 13.13 -8.68 -25.12
CA GLY A 62 13.38 -8.89 -26.55
C GLY A 62 12.12 -9.11 -27.40
N GLU A 63 10.96 -9.36 -26.79
CA GLU A 63 9.70 -9.52 -27.51
C GLU A 63 9.23 -8.18 -28.10
N VAL A 64 8.86 -8.18 -29.39
CA VAL A 64 8.40 -6.99 -30.09
C VAL A 64 6.88 -6.92 -30.03
N TYR A 65 6.36 -5.83 -29.47
CA TYR A 65 4.97 -5.46 -29.54
C TYR A 65 4.78 -4.36 -30.60
N THR A 66 3.86 -4.57 -31.54
CA THR A 66 3.56 -3.60 -32.60
C THR A 66 2.15 -3.06 -32.44
N PHE A 67 2.01 -1.74 -32.49
CA PHE A 67 0.71 -1.07 -32.50
C PHE A 67 0.67 0.08 -33.51
N TYR A 68 -0.55 0.46 -33.89
CA TYR A 68 -0.80 1.58 -34.79
C TYR A 68 -1.56 2.66 -34.05
N MET A 69 -1.25 3.92 -34.36
CA MET A 69 -1.91 5.07 -33.73
C MET A 69 -2.03 6.28 -34.66
N PRO A 70 -2.95 7.22 -34.39
CA PRO A 70 -2.96 8.52 -35.06
C PRO A 70 -1.66 9.30 -34.80
N ALA A 71 -1.43 10.38 -35.54
CA ALA A 71 -0.30 11.27 -35.23
C ALA A 71 -0.51 11.94 -33.87
N ASN A 72 0.55 12.02 -33.06
CA ASN A 72 0.62 12.82 -31.84
C ASN A 72 1.93 13.62 -31.88
N ARG A 73 1.83 14.90 -32.19
CA ARG A 73 2.93 15.82 -32.43
C ARG A 73 2.92 16.90 -31.36
N ARG A 74 3.94 16.87 -30.50
CA ARG A 74 4.11 17.84 -29.41
C ARG A 74 5.38 18.69 -29.49
N GLY A 75 5.97 18.80 -30.67
CA GLY A 75 7.09 19.70 -30.91
C GLY A 75 8.43 19.19 -30.37
N LYS A 76 9.37 20.12 -30.22
CA LYS A 76 10.75 19.89 -29.78
C LYS A 76 11.11 20.83 -28.64
N THR A 77 11.98 20.37 -27.75
CA THR A 77 12.56 21.20 -26.67
C THR A 77 14.04 21.50 -26.95
N THR A 78 14.66 22.30 -26.10
CA THR A 78 16.10 22.62 -26.19
C THR A 78 17.00 21.62 -25.48
N ASN A 79 16.44 20.58 -24.85
CA ASN A 79 17.21 19.57 -24.12
C ASN A 79 18.19 18.84 -25.05
N THR A 80 19.32 18.40 -24.50
CA THR A 80 20.33 17.61 -25.20
C THR A 80 20.73 16.35 -24.46
N ASP A 81 20.18 16.10 -23.26
CA ASP A 81 20.48 14.92 -22.44
C ASP A 81 19.28 13.96 -22.41
N PRO A 82 19.39 12.74 -22.97
CA PRO A 82 18.32 11.74 -22.90
C PRO A 82 17.80 11.45 -21.49
N LYS A 83 18.61 11.65 -20.45
CA LYS A 83 18.20 11.46 -19.05
C LYS A 83 17.18 12.48 -18.59
N LEU A 84 17.27 13.71 -19.10
CA LEU A 84 16.44 14.84 -18.66
C LEU A 84 15.21 15.06 -19.55
N LYS A 85 15.04 14.30 -20.63
CA LYS A 85 13.95 14.49 -21.61
C LYS A 85 12.57 14.58 -20.94
N ASN A 86 12.33 13.76 -19.92
CA ASN A 86 11.02 13.71 -19.25
C ASN A 86 10.66 15.02 -18.53
N ASN A 87 11.64 15.81 -18.12
CA ASN A 87 11.41 17.04 -17.37
C ASN A 87 10.78 18.15 -18.24
N ASP A 88 11.00 18.09 -19.55
CA ASP A 88 10.47 19.06 -20.52
C ASP A 88 9.30 18.49 -21.33
N ALA A 89 8.72 17.35 -20.91
CA ALA A 89 7.68 16.68 -21.66
C ALA A 89 6.42 17.56 -21.78
N PRO A 90 5.97 17.89 -23.00
CA PRO A 90 4.75 18.64 -23.18
C PRO A 90 3.52 17.83 -22.77
N ASP A 91 2.45 18.54 -22.41
CA ASP A 91 1.16 17.91 -22.07
C ASP A 91 0.69 16.96 -23.19
N LYS A 92 0.10 15.82 -22.81
CA LYS A 92 -0.38 14.78 -23.75
C LYS A 92 0.65 14.25 -24.76
N ALA A 93 1.96 14.45 -24.55
CA ALA A 93 2.97 13.77 -25.37
C ALA A 93 2.87 12.25 -25.19
N LEU A 94 3.06 11.49 -26.28
CA LEU A 94 2.99 10.04 -26.24
C LEU A 94 4.17 9.46 -25.45
N TYR A 95 3.88 8.55 -24.52
CA TYR A 95 4.91 7.81 -23.81
C TYR A 95 4.54 6.35 -23.58
N ILE A 96 5.56 5.54 -23.42
CA ILE A 96 5.45 4.16 -22.93
C ILE A 96 5.94 4.15 -21.48
N GLN A 97 5.16 3.55 -20.60
CA GLN A 97 5.50 3.38 -19.20
C GLN A 97 5.61 1.90 -18.85
N LEU A 98 6.70 1.51 -18.20
CA LEU A 98 6.89 0.15 -17.69
C LEU A 98 6.78 0.19 -16.17
N PHE A 99 5.98 -0.71 -15.61
CA PHE A 99 5.97 -1.00 -14.19
C PHE A 99 7.01 -2.07 -13.90
N VAL A 100 8.05 -1.72 -13.15
CA VAL A 100 9.24 -2.55 -12.94
C VAL A 100 9.44 -2.80 -11.45
N THR A 101 9.59 -4.07 -11.07
CA THR A 101 9.96 -4.49 -9.72
C THR A 101 11.44 -4.80 -9.66
N SER A 102 12.13 -4.34 -8.62
CA SER A 102 13.51 -4.75 -8.34
C SER A 102 13.54 -5.87 -7.30
N ARG A 103 14.07 -7.04 -7.67
CA ARG A 103 14.37 -8.14 -6.74
C ARG A 103 15.44 -7.75 -5.71
N THR A 104 16.32 -6.81 -6.07
CA THR A 104 17.49 -6.44 -5.25
C THR A 104 17.15 -5.53 -4.08
N ASN A 105 16.22 -4.59 -4.24
CA ASN A 105 15.84 -3.66 -3.17
C ASN A 105 14.34 -3.68 -2.80
N GLY A 106 13.54 -4.50 -3.48
CA GLY A 106 12.10 -4.65 -3.25
C GLY A 106 11.26 -3.46 -3.71
N SER A 107 11.86 -2.43 -4.30
CA SER A 107 11.16 -1.25 -4.79
C SER A 107 10.41 -1.55 -6.09
N ASN A 108 9.33 -0.80 -6.31
CA ASN A 108 8.56 -0.79 -7.54
C ASN A 108 8.69 0.58 -8.21
N PHE A 109 8.94 0.60 -9.52
CA PHE A 109 9.29 1.78 -10.30
C PHE A 109 8.41 1.92 -11.54
N LEU A 110 8.26 3.16 -11.99
CA LEU A 110 7.72 3.53 -13.29
C LEU A 110 8.87 4.03 -14.17
N TYR A 111 9.14 3.32 -15.26
CA TYR A 111 10.08 3.74 -16.29
C TYR A 111 9.28 4.42 -17.39
N THR A 112 9.37 5.74 -17.48
CA THR A 112 8.58 6.56 -18.41
C THR A 112 9.44 6.99 -19.58
N ILE A 113 9.06 6.63 -20.80
CA ILE A 113 9.81 6.89 -22.02
C ILE A 113 8.94 7.64 -23.03
N TYR A 114 9.19 8.93 -23.20
CA TYR A 114 8.51 9.76 -24.20
C TYR A 114 9.05 9.51 -25.60
N LEU A 115 8.13 9.34 -26.55
CA LEU A 115 8.44 8.96 -27.92
C LEU A 115 8.60 10.18 -28.83
N GLY A 116 9.41 10.03 -29.87
CA GLY A 116 9.65 11.04 -30.91
C GLY A 116 10.74 10.59 -31.87
N GLU A 117 11.28 11.53 -32.67
CA GLU A 117 12.37 11.26 -33.61
C GLU A 117 13.70 10.91 -32.94
N ASN A 118 13.89 11.33 -31.69
CA ASN A 118 15.09 11.08 -30.90
C ASN A 118 14.76 10.87 -29.41
N ASP A 119 15.77 10.52 -28.63
CA ASP A 119 15.66 10.19 -27.22
C ASP A 119 15.96 11.36 -26.26
N TYR A 120 16.18 12.58 -26.77
CA TYR A 120 16.53 13.74 -25.92
C TYR A 120 15.56 14.92 -26.00
N ASN A 121 14.97 15.29 -27.15
CA ASN A 121 14.15 16.51 -27.22
C ASN A 121 12.94 16.50 -28.15
N ASP A 122 12.76 15.48 -28.98
CA ASP A 122 11.61 15.42 -29.88
C ASP A 122 10.45 14.62 -29.28
N PHE A 123 9.24 15.16 -29.35
CA PHE A 123 8.00 14.56 -28.87
C PHE A 123 6.98 14.34 -30.01
N ASN A 124 7.46 14.17 -31.24
CA ASN A 124 6.63 14.05 -32.43
C ASN A 124 6.52 12.60 -32.93
N VAL A 125 5.31 12.07 -32.85
CA VAL A 125 4.90 10.83 -33.52
C VAL A 125 4.05 11.19 -34.74
N ARG A 126 4.62 10.97 -35.93
CA ARG A 126 4.02 11.36 -37.21
C ARG A 126 3.35 10.17 -37.88
N ARG A 127 2.22 10.45 -38.54
CA ARG A 127 1.57 9.50 -39.43
C ARG A 127 2.50 9.05 -40.55
N ASN A 128 2.27 7.85 -41.09
CA ASN A 128 3.05 7.27 -42.20
C ASN A 128 4.55 7.12 -41.89
N HIS A 129 4.90 6.94 -40.61
CA HIS A 129 6.25 6.65 -40.16
C HIS A 129 6.26 5.35 -39.36
N ASN A 130 7.40 4.67 -39.42
CA ASN A 130 7.68 3.48 -38.63
C ASN A 130 8.68 3.85 -37.53
N TYR A 131 8.25 3.77 -36.27
CA TYR A 131 9.11 3.97 -35.11
C TYR A 131 9.50 2.62 -34.55
N ASN A 132 10.80 2.30 -34.56
CA ASN A 132 11.34 1.07 -34.00
C ASN A 132 12.08 1.39 -32.70
N ILE A 133 11.43 1.15 -31.57
CA ILE A 133 11.89 1.57 -30.25
C ILE A 133 12.46 0.36 -29.51
N THR A 134 13.70 0.50 -29.03
CA THR A 134 14.34 -0.48 -28.15
C THR A 134 14.75 0.21 -26.86
N LEU A 135 14.06 -0.10 -25.75
CA LEU A 135 14.46 0.32 -24.41
C LEU A 135 15.50 -0.65 -23.86
N ASN A 136 16.74 -0.19 -23.66
CA ASN A 136 17.82 -1.01 -23.09
C ASN A 136 17.94 -0.74 -21.59
N ILE A 137 17.51 -1.70 -20.77
CA ILE A 137 17.65 -1.66 -19.31
C ILE A 137 19.02 -2.25 -18.96
N LYS A 138 20.01 -1.37 -18.73
CA LYS A 138 21.42 -1.76 -18.60
C LYS A 138 21.86 -2.04 -17.16
N SER A 139 21.24 -1.39 -16.18
CA SER A 139 21.61 -1.45 -14.76
C SER A 139 20.45 -1.03 -13.87
N GLU A 140 20.60 -1.22 -12.56
CA GLU A 140 19.71 -0.69 -11.50
C GLU A 140 19.88 0.83 -11.26
N ASN A 141 20.88 1.47 -11.88
CA ASN A 141 21.05 2.93 -11.81
C ASN A 141 19.84 3.65 -12.39
N ARG A 142 19.45 4.75 -11.73
CA ARG A 142 18.25 5.52 -12.04
C ARG A 142 18.61 6.94 -12.44
N ASP A 143 17.78 7.52 -13.28
CA ASP A 143 17.75 8.93 -13.65
C ASP A 143 16.29 9.40 -13.70
N ASP A 144 16.06 10.62 -14.17
CA ASP A 144 14.76 11.30 -14.18
C ASP A 144 13.66 10.59 -14.98
N ARG A 145 14.00 9.53 -15.72
CA ARG A 145 13.03 8.65 -16.40
C ARG A 145 12.43 7.58 -15.48
N VAL A 146 13.03 7.35 -14.32
CA VAL A 146 12.68 6.27 -13.39
C VAL A 146 12.23 6.85 -12.07
N LEU A 147 10.94 6.80 -11.80
CA LEU A 147 10.33 7.22 -10.53
C LEU A 147 9.88 5.99 -9.76
N ALA A 148 9.90 6.04 -8.42
CA ALA A 148 9.19 5.05 -7.62
C ALA A 148 7.69 5.13 -7.94
N ALA A 149 7.07 3.97 -8.11
CA ALA A 149 5.66 3.89 -8.43
C ALA A 149 4.83 4.42 -7.26
N PRO A 150 3.85 5.29 -7.52
CA PRO A 150 3.19 6.04 -6.46
C PRO A 150 2.33 5.11 -5.60
N ALA A 151 2.41 5.30 -4.28
CA ALA A 151 1.64 4.59 -3.25
C ALA A 151 1.77 5.34 -1.92
N ASN A 152 1.15 4.84 -0.85
CA ASN A 152 1.34 5.37 0.50
C ASN A 152 2.52 4.74 1.25
N CYS A 153 2.99 3.58 0.81
CA CYS A 153 4.19 2.93 1.33
C CYS A 153 5.22 2.78 0.22
N PHE A 154 6.46 3.15 0.50
CA PHE A 154 7.60 2.88 -0.37
C PHE A 154 8.55 1.91 0.32
N VAL A 155 8.95 0.88 -0.41
CA VAL A 155 9.94 -0.11 0.06
C VAL A 155 11.27 0.15 -0.64
N LEU A 156 12.35 0.14 0.13
CA LEU A 156 13.73 0.22 -0.35
C LEU A 156 14.66 -0.48 0.64
N ASN A 157 15.86 -0.86 0.22
CA ASN A 157 16.87 -1.40 1.12
C ASN A 157 17.74 -0.28 1.71
N THR A 158 18.60 -0.62 2.66
CA THR A 158 19.50 0.35 3.31
C THR A 158 20.43 1.01 2.30
N SER A 159 20.77 2.28 2.54
CA SER A 159 21.65 3.11 1.69
C SER A 159 21.18 3.35 0.25
N ASN A 160 19.96 2.96 -0.12
CA ASN A 160 19.38 3.28 -1.42
C ASN A 160 18.61 4.61 -1.40
N GLU A 161 18.27 5.07 -2.60
CA GLU A 161 17.48 6.28 -2.82
C GLU A 161 16.31 5.99 -3.76
N ILE A 162 15.16 6.57 -3.42
CA ILE A 162 14.01 6.67 -4.31
C ILE A 162 13.69 8.14 -4.60
N MET A 163 13.11 8.36 -5.77
CA MET A 163 12.57 9.64 -6.21
C MET A 163 11.15 9.38 -6.73
N PHE A 164 10.17 10.19 -6.36
CA PHE A 164 8.79 10.02 -6.83
C PHE A 164 8.09 11.35 -7.07
N ASP A 165 7.09 11.32 -7.96
CA ASP A 165 6.16 12.42 -8.17
C ASP A 165 5.08 12.39 -7.07
N PRO A 166 4.98 13.42 -6.22
CA PRO A 166 4.02 13.45 -5.13
C PRO A 166 2.64 13.97 -5.55
N TYR A 167 2.43 14.41 -6.79
CA TYR A 167 1.18 15.01 -7.27
C TYR A 167 0.31 14.06 -8.08
N THR A 168 0.88 12.99 -8.62
CA THR A 168 0.15 12.07 -9.51
C THR A 168 -0.15 10.74 -8.80
N ARG A 169 -1.44 10.39 -8.78
CA ARG A 169 -1.97 9.10 -8.30
C ARG A 169 -3.02 8.59 -9.28
N THR A 170 -3.06 7.28 -9.49
CA THR A 170 -3.99 6.63 -10.45
C THR A 170 -5.04 5.77 -9.76
N GLU A 171 -4.96 5.61 -8.45
CA GLU A 171 -5.88 4.82 -7.66
C GLU A 171 -7.28 5.43 -7.63
N THR A 172 -8.28 4.59 -7.93
CA THR A 172 -9.71 4.97 -8.05
C THR A 172 -10.59 4.28 -7.02
N GLY A 173 -10.05 3.30 -6.28
CA GLY A 173 -10.79 2.50 -5.31
C GLY A 173 -11.55 3.39 -4.34
N GLY A 174 -12.85 3.13 -4.18
CA GLY A 174 -13.72 3.89 -3.28
C GLY A 174 -14.15 5.26 -3.79
N GLY A 175 -13.75 5.65 -5.00
CA GLY A 175 -14.17 6.89 -5.66
C GLY A 175 -13.42 8.15 -5.22
N TRP A 176 -12.32 8.00 -4.49
CA TRP A 176 -11.54 9.11 -3.97
C TRP A 176 -10.60 9.72 -5.02
N LYS A 177 -10.42 11.04 -4.99
CA LYS A 177 -9.50 11.75 -5.88
C LYS A 177 -8.36 12.34 -5.08
N TYR A 178 -7.14 11.97 -5.42
CA TYR A 178 -5.95 12.46 -4.73
C TYR A 178 -5.78 13.99 -4.85
N SER A 179 -6.18 14.57 -5.98
CA SER A 179 -6.11 16.02 -6.23
C SER A 179 -7.01 16.86 -5.32
N ASP A 180 -7.92 16.22 -4.56
CA ASP A 180 -8.69 16.90 -3.53
C ASP A 180 -7.83 17.25 -2.31
N TYR A 181 -6.69 16.57 -2.11
CA TYR A 181 -5.79 16.74 -0.96
C TYR A 181 -4.44 17.34 -1.34
N VAL A 182 -3.86 16.93 -2.47
CA VAL A 182 -2.56 17.40 -2.96
C VAL A 182 -2.71 17.85 -4.41
N ASN A 183 -2.46 19.13 -4.69
CA ASN A 183 -2.69 19.69 -6.02
C ASN A 183 -1.75 20.86 -6.29
N LYS A 184 -0.88 20.69 -7.29
CA LYS A 184 0.13 21.70 -7.70
C LYS A 184 -0.49 23.03 -8.13
N LYS A 185 -1.74 23.03 -8.61
CA LYS A 185 -2.46 24.21 -9.10
C LYS A 185 -3.18 25.00 -7.99
N ASP A 186 -3.31 24.42 -6.80
CA ASP A 186 -3.95 25.04 -5.64
C ASP A 186 -2.87 25.42 -4.61
N PRO A 187 -2.61 26.70 -4.34
CA PRO A 187 -1.59 27.13 -3.39
C PRO A 187 -1.73 26.52 -1.99
N ALA A 188 -2.96 26.25 -1.52
CA ALA A 188 -3.18 25.65 -0.20
C ALA A 188 -2.80 24.17 -0.15
N LYS A 189 -2.77 23.50 -1.31
CA LYS A 189 -2.50 22.06 -1.49
C LYS A 189 -1.20 21.80 -2.27
N LYS A 190 -0.44 22.86 -2.55
CA LYS A 190 0.88 22.77 -3.17
C LYS A 190 1.90 22.44 -2.08
N ILE A 191 2.76 21.48 -2.38
CA ILE A 191 3.87 21.12 -1.50
C ILE A 191 4.94 22.21 -1.60
N ASP A 192 5.30 22.75 -0.45
CA ASP A 192 6.37 23.73 -0.27
C ASP A 192 7.66 23.03 0.17
N HIS A 193 7.56 22.11 1.14
CA HIS A 193 8.70 21.33 1.60
C HIS A 193 8.29 19.97 2.18
N VAL A 194 9.28 19.12 2.44
CA VAL A 194 9.10 17.77 2.98
C VAL A 194 10.05 17.54 4.15
N LYS A 195 9.60 16.80 5.17
CA LYS A 195 10.40 16.44 6.34
C LYS A 195 10.10 15.01 6.78
N ILE A 196 11.04 14.41 7.49
CA ILE A 196 10.78 13.19 8.26
C ILE A 196 9.91 13.60 9.45
N LEU A 197 8.72 13.02 9.54
CA LEU A 197 7.82 13.25 10.67
C LEU A 197 8.25 12.40 11.87
N TRP A 198 8.51 11.12 11.64
CA TRP A 198 9.14 10.23 12.59
C TRP A 198 9.86 9.10 11.87
N GLN A 199 10.85 8.50 12.52
CA GLN A 199 11.56 7.32 12.03
C GLN A 199 11.99 6.44 13.19
N PHE A 200 12.14 5.13 12.98
CA PHE A 200 13.03 4.38 13.86
C PHE A 200 14.47 4.88 13.66
N VAL A 201 15.25 4.83 14.74
CA VAL A 201 16.63 5.32 14.76
C VAL A 201 17.43 4.89 13.51
N ASN A 202 17.98 5.88 12.80
CA ASN A 202 18.82 5.72 11.61
C ASN A 202 18.19 5.01 10.39
N VAL A 203 16.85 4.87 10.32
CA VAL A 203 16.18 4.33 9.13
C VAL A 203 16.38 5.24 7.92
N ILE A 204 16.26 6.55 8.11
CA ILE A 204 16.64 7.57 7.12
C ILE A 204 17.90 8.32 7.61
N GLY A 205 17.94 8.67 8.90
CA GLY A 205 19.02 9.39 9.57
C GLY A 205 18.73 10.87 9.79
N ASP A 206 19.78 11.63 10.10
CA ASP A 206 19.73 13.08 10.30
C ASP A 206 19.57 13.80 8.95
N ASN A 207 18.50 14.59 8.82
CA ASN A 207 18.16 15.38 7.63
C ASN A 207 18.28 16.90 7.88
N THR A 208 19.10 17.34 8.85
CA THR A 208 19.40 18.77 9.08
C THR A 208 19.96 19.48 7.84
N LYS A 209 20.66 18.74 6.97
CA LYS A 209 21.23 19.25 5.72
C LYS A 209 20.26 19.21 4.53
N GLY A 210 19.09 18.60 4.68
CA GLY A 210 18.15 18.38 3.57
C GLY A 210 18.70 17.46 2.47
N ASP A 211 19.62 16.54 2.80
CA ASP A 211 20.25 15.61 1.84
C ASP A 211 19.75 14.16 1.97
N LYS A 212 18.73 13.94 2.82
CA LYS A 212 18.06 12.64 3.00
C LYS A 212 16.63 12.66 2.50
N VAL A 213 15.89 13.71 2.79
CA VAL A 213 14.51 13.92 2.33
C VAL A 213 14.38 15.35 1.87
N TRP A 214 14.12 15.55 0.57
CA TRP A 214 14.01 16.87 -0.03
C TRP A 214 13.05 16.89 -1.22
N LEU A 215 12.59 18.10 -1.54
CA LEU A 215 11.84 18.42 -2.76
C LEU A 215 12.82 19.02 -3.77
N ASP A 216 12.90 18.48 -4.97
CA ASP A 216 13.79 19.00 -6.01
C ASP A 216 13.16 20.15 -6.82
N SER A 217 13.90 20.70 -7.79
CA SER A 217 13.44 21.81 -8.64
C SER A 217 12.30 21.44 -9.60
N TYR A 218 11.99 20.15 -9.75
CA TYR A 218 10.88 19.63 -10.56
C TYR A 218 9.68 19.22 -9.68
N ASP A 219 9.72 19.57 -8.39
CA ASP A 219 8.75 19.22 -7.37
C ASP A 219 8.61 17.70 -7.13
N ARG A 220 9.71 16.95 -7.29
CA ARG A 220 9.79 15.53 -6.97
C ARG A 220 10.37 15.33 -5.57
N ILE A 221 9.86 14.34 -4.85
CA ILE A 221 10.35 14.00 -3.52
C ILE A 221 11.43 12.94 -3.66
N HIS A 222 12.57 13.20 -3.02
CA HIS A 222 13.63 12.21 -2.85
C HIS A 222 13.67 11.70 -1.41
N VAL A 223 13.98 10.41 -1.25
CA VAL A 223 14.19 9.78 0.05
C VAL A 223 15.39 8.86 -0.04
N LYS A 224 16.41 9.12 0.78
CA LYS A 224 17.61 8.31 0.91
C LYS A 224 17.63 7.57 2.24
N ALA A 225 17.56 6.24 2.18
CA ALA A 225 17.63 5.40 3.35
C ALA A 225 19.01 5.50 4.05
N GLY A 226 18.97 5.37 5.36
CA GLY A 226 20.14 5.24 6.22
C GLY A 226 20.67 3.80 6.26
N SER A 227 21.28 3.45 7.39
CA SER A 227 21.91 2.14 7.61
C SER A 227 21.02 1.14 8.33
N ALA A 228 19.86 1.56 8.86
CA ALA A 228 18.98 0.70 9.63
C ALA A 228 17.74 0.25 8.85
N VAL A 229 17.35 -1.00 9.08
CA VAL A 229 16.05 -1.56 8.67
C VAL A 229 14.97 -1.08 9.63
N GLY A 230 13.81 -0.71 9.10
CA GLY A 230 12.70 -0.23 9.91
C GLY A 230 11.73 0.64 9.14
N ASN A 231 10.96 1.42 9.89
CA ASN A 231 9.87 2.23 9.39
C ASN A 231 10.16 3.70 9.69
N ALA A 232 9.73 4.56 8.78
CA ALA A 232 9.66 5.99 8.96
C ALA A 232 8.41 6.53 8.27
N VAL A 233 7.98 7.73 8.67
CA VAL A 233 6.96 8.49 7.97
C VAL A 233 7.58 9.82 7.58
N ILE A 234 7.47 10.17 6.31
CA ILE A 234 7.75 11.52 5.81
C ILE A 234 6.43 12.24 5.56
N ALA A 235 6.44 13.56 5.68
CA ALA A 235 5.27 14.40 5.44
C ALA A 235 5.62 15.55 4.47
N ALA A 236 4.66 15.87 3.61
CA ALA A 236 4.69 17.06 2.76
C ALA A 236 3.88 18.18 3.42
N TYR A 237 4.43 19.38 3.37
CA TYR A 237 3.87 20.57 3.99
C TYR A 237 3.57 21.61 2.93
N ASN A 238 2.50 22.38 3.12
CA ASN A 238 2.30 23.62 2.37
C ASN A 238 3.12 24.78 2.97
N SER A 239 3.03 25.96 2.36
CA SER A 239 3.74 27.16 2.82
C SER A 239 3.25 27.69 4.18
N ALA A 240 2.07 27.24 4.65
CA ALA A 240 1.55 27.52 5.98
C ALA A 240 2.01 26.51 7.04
N ASN A 241 2.88 25.55 6.68
CA ASN A 241 3.32 24.43 7.51
C ASN A 241 2.20 23.44 7.92
N ASN A 242 1.09 23.38 7.19
CA ASN A 242 0.11 22.30 7.37
C ASN A 242 0.55 21.06 6.56
N ILE A 243 0.37 19.88 7.15
CA ILE A 243 0.64 18.62 6.46
C ILE A 243 -0.46 18.38 5.42
N LEU A 244 -0.05 18.15 4.18
CA LEU A 244 -0.94 17.85 3.05
C LEU A 244 -1.08 16.36 2.79
N TRP A 245 0.00 15.61 3.06
CA TRP A 245 0.04 14.17 2.91
C TRP A 245 1.27 13.62 3.64
N SER A 246 1.25 12.33 3.90
CA SER A 246 2.38 11.61 4.48
C SER A 246 2.51 10.23 3.86
N TRP A 247 3.74 9.71 3.84
CA TRP A 247 4.10 8.43 3.25
C TRP A 247 4.90 7.59 4.24
N HIS A 248 4.59 6.30 4.29
CA HIS A 248 5.36 5.29 5.00
C HIS A 248 6.59 4.90 4.17
N ILE A 249 7.77 5.09 4.74
CA ILE A 249 9.04 4.62 4.20
C ILE A 249 9.42 3.36 4.96
N TRP A 250 9.41 2.22 4.26
CA TRP A 250 9.72 0.91 4.80
C TRP A 250 11.08 0.43 4.28
N VAL A 251 12.12 0.65 5.09
CA VAL A 251 13.47 0.22 4.76
C VAL A 251 13.62 -1.24 5.17
N ASN A 252 13.83 -2.13 4.21
CA ASN A 252 13.89 -3.57 4.43
C ASN A 252 14.83 -4.25 3.41
N ASN A 253 15.75 -5.09 3.90
CA ASN A 253 16.76 -5.76 3.08
C ASN A 253 16.32 -7.13 2.54
N ASP A 254 15.15 -7.62 2.96
CA ASP A 254 14.53 -8.86 2.51
C ASP A 254 13.56 -8.63 1.33
N SER A 255 13.52 -7.42 0.73
CA SER A 255 12.70 -7.09 -0.45
C SER A 255 11.20 -7.51 -0.36
N PRO A 256 10.45 -7.10 0.68
CA PRO A 256 9.11 -7.62 0.96
C PRO A 256 8.04 -7.27 -0.08
N ALA A 257 8.23 -6.18 -0.83
CA ALA A 257 7.30 -5.74 -1.87
C ALA A 257 7.67 -6.23 -3.29
N ASN A 258 8.62 -7.16 -3.39
CA ASN A 258 8.96 -7.83 -4.65
C ASN A 258 7.75 -8.62 -5.19
N LEU A 259 7.16 -8.15 -6.28
CA LEU A 259 5.97 -8.74 -6.91
C LEU A 259 6.21 -10.16 -7.46
N ASP A 260 7.44 -10.47 -7.85
CA ASP A 260 7.81 -11.78 -8.37
C ASP A 260 7.84 -12.87 -7.27
N GLU A 261 7.88 -12.45 -6.00
CA GLU A 261 7.80 -13.35 -4.84
C GLU A 261 6.40 -13.41 -4.22
N ALA A 262 5.41 -12.76 -4.86
CA ALA A 262 4.02 -12.85 -4.43
C ALA A 262 3.57 -14.31 -4.39
N ILE A 263 2.83 -14.67 -3.35
CA ILE A 263 2.51 -16.06 -3.05
C ILE A 263 1.05 -16.31 -3.44
N PRO A 264 0.74 -17.16 -4.41
CA PRO A 264 -0.65 -17.48 -4.73
C PRO A 264 -1.35 -18.12 -3.53
N TYR A 265 -2.61 -17.78 -3.33
CA TYR A 265 -3.47 -18.47 -2.36
C TYR A 265 -4.78 -18.88 -3.01
N ASN A 266 -5.37 -19.94 -2.46
CA ASN A 266 -6.72 -20.35 -2.76
C ASN A 266 -7.59 -20.27 -1.50
N THR A 267 -8.86 -19.92 -1.68
CA THR A 267 -9.86 -19.84 -0.62
C THR A 267 -11.14 -20.59 -1.03
N PHE A 268 -12.11 -20.70 -0.12
CA PHE A 268 -13.41 -21.28 -0.43
C PHE A 268 -14.28 -20.29 -1.21
N GLY A 269 -15.03 -20.81 -2.18
CA GLY A 269 -16.16 -20.06 -2.75
C GLY A 269 -17.33 -20.00 -1.75
N TRP A 270 -18.22 -19.02 -1.92
CA TRP A 270 -19.39 -18.87 -1.06
C TRP A 270 -20.56 -18.21 -1.80
N ASN A 271 -21.77 -18.39 -1.27
CA ASN A 271 -22.99 -17.72 -1.74
C ASN A 271 -23.93 -17.42 -0.56
N GLU A 272 -25.14 -16.90 -0.83
CA GLU A 272 -26.11 -16.57 0.23
C GLU A 272 -26.51 -17.77 1.10
N SER A 273 -26.34 -19.00 0.59
CA SER A 273 -26.62 -20.25 1.31
C SER A 273 -25.44 -20.73 2.16
N GLY A 274 -24.22 -20.25 1.90
CA GLY A 274 -23.05 -20.48 2.76
C GLY A 274 -21.72 -20.69 2.04
N ILE A 275 -20.72 -21.07 2.84
CA ILE A 275 -19.36 -21.40 2.38
C ILE A 275 -19.39 -22.78 1.71
N ILE A 276 -18.83 -22.90 0.52
CA ILE A 276 -18.80 -24.13 -0.28
C ILE A 276 -17.57 -24.94 0.12
N THR A 277 -17.76 -25.91 1.02
CA THR A 277 -16.68 -26.74 1.60
C THR A 277 -16.62 -28.16 1.06
N THR A 278 -17.46 -28.49 0.07
CA THR A 278 -17.56 -29.82 -0.53
C THR A 278 -16.19 -30.36 -0.94
N GLY A 279 -15.83 -31.53 -0.42
CA GLY A 279 -14.54 -32.17 -0.70
C GLY A 279 -13.32 -31.48 -0.10
N ASN A 280 -13.50 -30.47 0.77
CA ASN A 280 -12.41 -29.67 1.37
C ASN A 280 -11.54 -28.94 0.31
N ILE A 281 -12.17 -28.49 -0.78
CA ILE A 281 -11.50 -27.88 -1.93
C ILE A 281 -11.54 -26.35 -1.83
N ARG A 282 -10.37 -25.70 -1.89
CA ARG A 282 -10.28 -24.23 -2.04
C ARG A 282 -10.40 -23.87 -3.51
N SER A 283 -11.63 -23.69 -3.98
CA SER A 283 -11.94 -23.56 -5.41
C SER A 283 -11.68 -22.17 -6.01
N VAL A 284 -11.42 -21.15 -5.18
CA VAL A 284 -11.24 -19.77 -5.64
C VAL A 284 -9.78 -19.37 -5.51
N LYS A 285 -9.13 -19.05 -6.62
CA LYS A 285 -7.80 -18.44 -6.64
C LYS A 285 -7.95 -16.96 -6.29
N GLY A 286 -7.27 -16.52 -5.22
CA GLY A 286 -7.24 -15.10 -4.84
C GLY A 286 -6.04 -14.36 -5.43
N ARG A 287 -5.94 -13.06 -5.13
CA ARG A 287 -4.78 -12.23 -5.51
C ARG A 287 -3.57 -12.58 -4.65
N SER A 288 -2.42 -12.86 -5.26
CA SER A 288 -1.25 -13.37 -4.53
C SER A 288 -0.87 -12.48 -3.33
N LEU A 289 -0.55 -13.11 -2.20
CA LEU A 289 -0.27 -12.43 -0.94
C LEU A 289 1.19 -12.02 -0.78
N MET A 290 1.41 -10.97 0.01
CA MET A 290 2.72 -10.52 0.46
C MET A 290 3.29 -11.47 1.51
N LYS A 291 4.61 -11.68 1.48
CA LYS A 291 5.29 -12.64 2.36
C LYS A 291 5.37 -12.25 3.84
N CYS A 292 5.23 -10.97 4.19
CA CYS A 292 5.27 -10.48 5.58
C CYS A 292 4.23 -9.38 5.85
N ASN A 293 4.07 -9.01 7.12
CA ASN A 293 3.19 -7.90 7.51
C ASN A 293 3.79 -6.58 7.05
N LEU A 294 2.91 -5.64 6.70
CA LEU A 294 3.31 -4.32 6.26
C LEU A 294 4.13 -3.61 7.36
N GLY A 295 5.36 -3.24 7.05
CA GLY A 295 6.29 -2.60 7.99
C GLY A 295 7.09 -3.58 8.87
N ALA A 296 7.08 -4.89 8.59
CA ALA A 296 7.90 -5.85 9.33
C ALA A 296 9.40 -5.60 9.12
N LYS A 297 10.23 -5.82 10.14
CA LYS A 297 11.69 -5.67 10.03
C LYS A 297 12.33 -6.83 9.26
N SER A 298 11.70 -8.01 9.26
CA SER A 298 12.14 -9.15 8.46
C SER A 298 11.00 -9.78 7.68
N ALA A 299 11.32 -10.21 6.47
CA ALA A 299 10.48 -11.01 5.60
C ALA A 299 11.06 -12.41 5.36
N ASP A 300 12.07 -12.82 6.15
CA ASP A 300 12.57 -14.20 6.17
C ASP A 300 11.43 -15.13 6.61
N PRO A 301 11.06 -16.15 5.81
CA PRO A 301 10.01 -17.09 6.16
C PRO A 301 10.29 -17.87 7.46
N ASN A 302 11.55 -17.97 7.89
CA ASN A 302 11.94 -18.65 9.12
C ASN A 302 12.01 -17.74 10.35
N ALA A 303 11.94 -16.42 10.17
CA ALA A 303 11.85 -15.49 11.28
C ALA A 303 10.49 -15.59 11.99
N TYR A 304 10.48 -15.22 13.27
CA TYR A 304 9.28 -15.16 14.11
C TYR A 304 9.46 -14.11 15.21
N GLY A 305 8.38 -13.82 15.93
CA GLY A 305 8.40 -12.84 17.03
C GLY A 305 8.67 -11.42 16.54
N ARG A 306 9.28 -10.58 17.38
CA ARG A 306 9.35 -9.11 17.16
C ARG A 306 9.87 -8.67 15.79
N LEU A 307 10.77 -9.44 15.15
CA LEU A 307 11.33 -9.07 13.84
C LEU A 307 10.28 -9.11 12.72
N THR A 308 9.25 -9.94 12.89
CA THR A 308 8.16 -10.11 11.92
C THR A 308 6.98 -9.18 12.19
N TYR A 309 6.99 -8.45 13.30
CA TYR A 309 5.92 -7.53 13.66
C TYR A 309 6.02 -6.27 12.80
N GLY A 310 4.92 -5.94 12.13
CA GLY A 310 4.79 -4.76 11.31
C GLY A 310 4.29 -3.53 12.08
N CYS A 311 3.94 -2.49 11.33
CA CYS A 311 3.14 -1.40 11.87
C CYS A 311 1.66 -1.84 11.98
N VAL A 312 0.87 -1.05 12.69
CA VAL A 312 -0.59 -1.19 12.75
C VAL A 312 -1.27 0.05 12.19
N TYR A 313 -2.48 -0.12 11.69
CA TYR A 313 -3.24 0.92 10.99
C TYR A 313 -4.66 0.96 11.53
N GLN A 314 -5.19 2.15 11.80
CA GLN A 314 -6.64 2.30 11.97
C GLN A 314 -7.31 2.06 10.63
N TRP A 315 -8.42 1.33 10.64
CA TRP A 315 -9.06 0.89 9.39
C TRP A 315 -9.40 2.08 8.49
N GLY A 316 -9.10 2.01 7.20
CA GLY A 316 -9.35 3.11 6.27
C GLY A 316 -8.30 4.23 6.26
N ARG A 317 -7.30 4.21 7.15
CA ARG A 317 -6.18 5.16 7.12
C ARG A 317 -4.94 4.58 6.44
N LYS A 318 -4.12 5.48 5.88
CA LYS A 318 -2.83 5.15 5.28
C LYS A 318 -1.65 5.19 6.27
N ASP A 319 -1.84 5.83 7.42
CA ASP A 319 -0.75 6.20 8.33
C ASP A 319 -0.39 5.07 9.30
N PRO A 320 0.89 4.65 9.35
CA PRO A 320 1.32 3.60 10.25
C PRO A 320 1.51 4.08 11.70
N PHE A 321 1.18 3.19 12.64
CA PHE A 321 1.55 3.30 14.04
C PHE A 321 2.54 2.20 14.43
N PRO A 322 3.68 2.51 15.08
CA PRO A 322 4.59 1.49 15.57
C PRO A 322 4.00 0.66 16.72
N ILE A 323 4.28 -0.65 16.76
CA ILE A 323 3.91 -1.55 17.86
C ILE A 323 4.94 -2.67 18.15
N GLY A 324 6.02 -2.76 17.35
CA GLY A 324 6.83 -3.97 17.19
C GLY A 324 8.14 -4.08 17.97
N ASP A 325 8.34 -3.35 19.07
CA ASP A 325 9.61 -3.42 19.84
C ASP A 325 9.56 -4.36 21.06
N ILE A 326 8.40 -4.96 21.33
CA ILE A 326 8.20 -5.98 22.36
C ILE A 326 7.83 -7.32 21.70
N ASP A 327 8.55 -8.39 22.06
CA ASP A 327 8.33 -9.73 21.52
C ASP A 327 7.05 -10.38 22.08
N TYR A 328 6.85 -10.32 23.40
CA TYR A 328 5.72 -10.93 24.08
C TYR A 328 5.24 -10.06 25.25
N HIS A 329 3.96 -9.72 25.25
CA HIS A 329 3.30 -8.99 26.34
C HIS A 329 1.78 -9.22 26.29
N VAL A 330 1.18 -9.67 27.39
CA VAL A 330 -0.24 -10.08 27.42
C VAL A 330 -1.20 -8.98 27.86
N ASP A 331 -0.75 -8.08 28.74
CA ASP A 331 -1.57 -6.98 29.27
C ASP A 331 -1.41 -5.70 28.44
N TYR A 332 -2.19 -4.68 28.76
CA TYR A 332 -1.97 -3.36 28.19
C TYR A 332 -0.62 -2.81 28.62
N TYR A 333 0.08 -2.17 27.69
CA TYR A 333 1.29 -1.43 28.00
C TYR A 333 1.19 0.02 27.51
N GLN A 334 2.14 0.85 27.95
CA GLN A 334 2.17 2.27 27.58
C GLN A 334 2.63 2.42 26.13
N TYR A 335 1.97 3.30 25.37
CA TYR A 335 2.43 3.72 24.04
C TYR A 335 3.59 4.72 24.17
N SER A 336 4.73 4.23 24.66
CA SER A 336 5.93 5.02 24.91
C SER A 336 7.09 4.58 24.02
N ARG A 337 8.07 5.46 23.83
CA ARG A 337 9.27 5.19 23.02
C ARG A 337 9.97 3.87 23.41
N GLY A 338 10.02 3.55 24.70
CA GLY A 338 10.65 2.31 25.17
C GLY A 338 9.91 1.03 24.78
N ASN A 339 8.62 1.12 24.45
CA ASN A 339 7.77 -0.03 24.14
C ASN A 339 7.47 -0.18 22.65
N VAL A 340 7.43 0.93 21.90
CA VAL A 340 7.09 0.94 20.47
C VAL A 340 8.31 1.06 19.56
N GLY A 341 9.47 1.39 20.13
CA GLY A 341 10.75 1.55 19.44
C GLY A 341 11.33 2.96 19.60
N ASP A 342 12.65 3.07 19.46
CA ASP A 342 13.38 4.33 19.54
C ASP A 342 13.04 5.24 18.34
N LEU A 343 12.02 6.09 18.52
CA LEU A 343 11.54 7.03 17.51
C LEU A 343 12.34 8.33 17.51
N ARG A 344 12.72 8.75 16.31
CA ARG A 344 13.51 9.95 16.03
C ARG A 344 12.80 10.90 15.06
N ASP A 345 13.08 12.19 15.18
CA ASP A 345 12.55 13.24 14.31
C ASP A 345 13.40 13.45 13.04
N ASN A 346 13.20 14.58 12.37
CA ASN A 346 13.96 14.99 11.17
C ASN A 346 15.45 15.23 11.41
N GLU A 347 15.84 15.59 12.63
CA GLU A 347 17.23 15.81 13.03
C GLU A 347 17.82 14.56 13.70
N ASN A 348 17.10 13.43 13.61
CA ASN A 348 17.41 12.17 14.30
C ASN A 348 17.47 12.31 15.84
N LYS A 349 16.85 13.36 16.39
CA LYS A 349 16.71 13.58 17.84
C LYS A 349 15.54 12.76 18.35
N ALA A 350 15.60 12.38 19.62
CA ALA A 350 14.61 11.50 20.21
C ALA A 350 13.25 12.20 20.35
N ILE A 351 12.19 11.56 19.87
CA ILE A 351 10.82 12.05 20.02
C ILE A 351 10.31 11.71 21.43
N ALA A 352 9.64 12.67 22.07
CA ALA A 352 8.94 12.47 23.33
C ALA A 352 7.66 11.63 23.11
N MET A 353 7.46 10.63 23.95
CA MET A 353 6.27 9.76 23.96
C MET A 353 5.99 9.33 25.39
N ASN A 354 5.46 10.26 26.19
CA ASN A 354 5.37 10.08 27.64
C ASN A 354 4.01 9.59 28.12
N THR A 355 3.14 9.15 27.21
CA THR A 355 1.74 8.87 27.54
C THR A 355 1.42 7.38 27.51
N THR A 356 0.26 7.04 28.06
CA THR A 356 -0.26 5.67 28.03
C THR A 356 -0.73 5.25 26.64
N GLY A 357 -0.81 6.20 25.69
CA GLY A 357 -1.39 5.99 24.36
C GLY A 357 -2.90 6.11 24.30
N ALA A 358 -3.55 6.52 25.40
CA ALA A 358 -5.01 6.61 25.52
C ALA A 358 -5.51 7.99 25.93
N VAL A 359 -4.64 9.00 25.84
CA VAL A 359 -4.91 10.36 26.32
C VAL A 359 -4.46 11.37 25.28
N HIS A 360 -5.15 12.52 25.28
CA HIS A 360 -4.75 13.69 24.51
C HIS A 360 -3.42 14.26 25.05
N THR A 361 -2.59 14.74 24.13
CA THR A 361 -1.26 15.30 24.41
C THR A 361 -0.94 16.40 23.40
N THR A 362 0.05 17.24 23.71
CA THR A 362 0.63 18.19 22.75
C THR A 362 1.90 17.64 22.08
N GLU A 363 2.25 16.38 22.34
CA GLU A 363 3.37 15.69 21.69
C GLU A 363 2.96 15.27 20.27
N LEU A 364 3.94 14.90 19.44
CA LEU A 364 3.68 14.44 18.07
C LEU A 364 2.70 13.24 18.03
N PHE A 365 2.81 12.32 18.99
CA PHE A 365 1.89 11.20 19.13
C PHE A 365 0.83 11.53 20.19
N SER A 366 -0.42 11.58 19.75
CA SER A 366 -1.56 11.87 20.62
C SER A 366 -2.70 10.89 20.38
N THR A 367 -3.64 10.84 21.32
CA THR A 367 -4.90 10.12 21.17
C THR A 367 -6.06 11.07 21.38
N GLU A 368 -6.85 11.24 20.33
CA GLU A 368 -7.90 12.23 20.24
C GLU A 368 -9.26 11.57 20.29
N ALA A 369 -10.22 12.20 20.97
CA ALA A 369 -11.59 11.69 20.99
C ALA A 369 -12.20 11.79 19.58
N ALA A 370 -12.90 10.75 19.13
CA ALA A 370 -13.64 10.76 17.87
C ALA A 370 -14.81 11.76 17.94
N SER A 371 -14.89 12.64 16.96
CA SER A 371 -15.92 13.68 16.84
C SER A 371 -16.02 14.14 15.38
N ALA A 372 -17.00 14.99 15.06
CA ALA A 372 -17.09 15.59 13.72
C ALA A 372 -15.83 16.38 13.32
N SER A 373 -15.08 16.95 14.28
CA SER A 373 -13.87 17.74 14.00
C SER A 373 -12.58 16.93 13.90
N THR A 374 -12.50 15.77 14.55
CA THR A 374 -11.27 14.95 14.64
C THR A 374 -11.38 13.61 13.90
N GLY A 375 -12.58 13.06 13.79
CA GLY A 375 -12.88 11.79 13.13
C GLY A 375 -13.15 11.97 11.64
N ASN A 376 -12.33 12.73 10.93
CA ASN A 376 -12.50 13.01 9.50
C ASN A 376 -11.17 12.96 8.74
N ILE A 377 -11.24 12.83 7.42
CA ILE A 377 -10.05 12.76 6.56
C ILE A 377 -9.17 14.01 6.70
N PRO A 378 -9.68 15.26 6.58
CA PRO A 378 -8.85 16.45 6.73
C PRO A 378 -7.98 16.45 8.00
N TYR A 379 -8.58 16.13 9.14
CA TYR A 379 -7.86 16.06 10.42
C TYR A 379 -6.77 14.98 10.39
N THR A 380 -7.09 13.77 9.94
CA THR A 380 -6.12 12.67 9.95
C THR A 380 -5.00 12.84 8.92
N ILE A 381 -5.22 13.60 7.85
CA ILE A 381 -4.17 14.00 6.90
C ILE A 381 -3.22 15.00 7.57
N GLU A 382 -3.76 16.02 8.24
CA GLU A 382 -2.95 17.03 8.92
C GLU A 382 -2.23 16.47 10.16
N HIS A 383 -2.79 15.42 10.77
CA HIS A 383 -2.30 14.79 11.99
C HIS A 383 -2.12 13.26 11.85
N PRO A 384 -1.17 12.80 11.02
CA PRO A 384 -1.03 11.38 10.70
C PRO A 384 -0.68 10.51 11.92
N THR A 385 -0.06 11.07 12.97
CA THR A 385 0.33 10.39 14.21
C THR A 385 -0.73 10.44 15.32
N HIS A 386 -1.85 11.13 15.10
CA HIS A 386 -2.95 11.17 16.07
C HIS A 386 -3.81 9.92 15.90
N PHE A 387 -3.98 9.18 16.99
CA PHE A 387 -4.89 8.05 17.04
C PHE A 387 -6.27 8.53 17.43
N ILE A 388 -7.30 8.16 16.68
CA ILE A 388 -8.65 8.66 16.94
C ILE A 388 -9.44 7.59 17.69
N SER A 389 -9.78 7.89 18.95
CA SER A 389 -10.44 6.95 19.86
C SER A 389 -11.92 7.27 20.05
N PRO A 390 -12.82 6.30 19.84
CA PRO A 390 -14.24 6.44 20.13
C PRO A 390 -14.59 6.15 21.60
N VAL A 391 -13.63 5.76 22.44
CA VAL A 391 -13.88 5.33 23.82
C VAL A 391 -14.28 6.53 24.68
N LYS A 392 -15.40 6.42 25.39
CA LYS A 392 -15.85 7.46 26.33
C LYS A 392 -14.90 7.55 27.52
N SER A 393 -14.75 8.75 28.07
CA SER A 393 -13.92 8.98 29.26
C SER A 393 -14.30 8.04 30.41
N GLY A 394 -13.30 7.48 31.08
CA GLY A 394 -13.47 6.55 32.21
C GLY A 394 -13.82 5.11 31.83
N LYS A 395 -13.83 4.77 30.54
CA LYS A 395 -14.10 3.40 30.05
C LYS A 395 -12.81 2.65 29.69
N GLU A 396 -12.92 1.33 29.65
CA GLU A 396 -11.82 0.44 29.28
C GLU A 396 -11.35 0.69 27.84
N SER A 397 -10.04 0.61 27.64
CA SER A 397 -9.40 0.89 26.34
C SER A 397 -9.84 -0.09 25.24
N ASN A 398 -10.35 -1.26 25.61
CA ASN A 398 -10.95 -2.23 24.71
C ASN A 398 -12.30 -2.69 25.26
N THR A 399 -13.30 -1.82 25.19
CA THR A 399 -14.66 -2.16 25.66
C THR A 399 -15.27 -3.30 24.86
N GLY A 400 -16.15 -4.06 25.51
CA GLY A 400 -16.93 -5.15 24.93
C GLY A 400 -18.32 -4.74 24.42
N ASN A 401 -18.69 -3.46 24.50
CA ASN A 401 -20.03 -2.99 24.11
C ASN A 401 -19.99 -1.59 23.47
N ASP A 402 -21.06 -1.25 22.76
CA ASP A 402 -21.23 0.03 22.06
C ASP A 402 -21.58 1.20 22.98
N ALA A 403 -22.24 0.93 24.12
CA ALA A 403 -22.65 1.96 25.08
C ALA A 403 -21.46 2.74 25.66
N ASP A 404 -20.27 2.12 25.71
CA ASP A 404 -19.03 2.74 26.17
C ASP A 404 -18.29 3.54 25.07
N CYS A 405 -18.80 3.53 23.84
CA CYS A 405 -18.23 4.23 22.71
C CYS A 405 -19.16 5.33 22.18
N VAL A 406 -18.57 6.33 21.52
CA VAL A 406 -19.28 7.16 20.54
C VAL A 406 -19.19 6.52 19.16
N ASN A 407 -20.06 6.93 18.24
CA ASN A 407 -19.96 6.57 16.82
C ASN A 407 -19.79 5.06 16.59
N ASN A 408 -20.46 4.23 17.41
CA ASN A 408 -20.44 2.76 17.36
C ASN A 408 -19.03 2.14 17.32
N GLY A 409 -18.04 2.79 17.91
CA GLY A 409 -16.65 2.31 17.95
C GLY A 409 -15.86 2.59 16.68
N ASP A 410 -16.41 3.35 15.74
CA ASP A 410 -15.69 3.82 14.56
C ASP A 410 -14.94 5.12 14.89
N TRP A 411 -13.74 5.26 14.33
CA TRP A 411 -12.99 6.49 14.42
C TRP A 411 -13.47 7.54 13.42
N TYR A 412 -13.98 7.09 12.26
CA TYR A 412 -14.48 7.96 11.21
C TYR A 412 -15.92 8.36 11.54
N TRP A 413 -16.12 9.63 11.87
CA TRP A 413 -17.42 10.18 12.23
C TRP A 413 -18.41 9.98 11.07
N GLU A 414 -19.60 9.45 11.37
CA GLU A 414 -20.66 9.09 10.40
C GLU A 414 -20.38 7.88 9.49
N HIS A 415 -19.27 7.17 9.69
CA HIS A 415 -18.88 5.97 8.95
C HIS A 415 -18.60 6.20 7.46
N ASN A 416 -17.60 5.49 6.92
CA ASN A 416 -17.39 5.42 5.47
C ASN A 416 -16.76 4.08 5.08
N ASP A 417 -17.46 3.28 4.29
CA ASP A 417 -17.06 1.91 3.94
C ASP A 417 -16.03 1.85 2.80
N SER A 418 -15.78 2.99 2.13
CA SER A 418 -15.01 3.05 0.90
C SER A 418 -13.58 3.56 1.07
N LEU A 419 -13.13 3.80 2.31
CA LEU A 419 -11.80 4.35 2.59
C LEU A 419 -10.67 3.51 1.99
N TRP A 420 -10.69 2.19 2.14
CA TRP A 420 -9.71 1.28 1.51
C TRP A 420 -10.18 0.66 0.19
N GLY A 421 -11.12 1.31 -0.49
CA GLY A 421 -11.55 0.91 -1.83
C GLY A 421 -12.69 -0.11 -1.88
N GLY A 422 -13.20 -0.51 -0.71
CA GLY A 422 -14.41 -1.32 -0.59
C GLY A 422 -15.66 -0.60 -1.07
N LYS A 423 -16.72 -1.37 -1.27
CA LYS A 423 -18.06 -0.85 -1.59
C LYS A 423 -18.90 -0.71 -0.31
N PRO A 424 -19.96 0.10 -0.31
CA PRO A 424 -20.88 0.17 0.82
C PRO A 424 -21.40 -1.21 1.23
N TYR A 425 -21.33 -1.52 2.53
CA TYR A 425 -21.82 -2.78 3.07
C TYR A 425 -23.32 -2.98 2.79
N ALA A 426 -24.09 -1.89 2.79
CA ALA A 426 -25.53 -1.90 2.48
C ALA A 426 -25.83 -2.59 1.14
N THR A 427 -24.98 -2.40 0.13
CA THR A 427 -25.17 -2.97 -1.22
C THR A 427 -24.55 -4.35 -1.42
N ALA A 428 -23.83 -4.87 -0.41
CA ALA A 428 -23.10 -6.14 -0.51
C ALA A 428 -24.05 -7.34 -0.59
N LYS A 429 -23.61 -8.38 -1.30
CA LYS A 429 -24.06 -9.76 -1.07
C LYS A 429 -23.61 -10.20 0.33
N LYS A 430 -24.45 -10.97 1.03
CA LYS A 430 -24.22 -11.32 2.44
C LYS A 430 -24.52 -12.79 2.71
N TYR A 431 -23.74 -13.38 3.60
CA TYR A 431 -24.02 -14.65 4.26
C TYR A 431 -23.76 -14.51 5.76
N THR A 432 -24.78 -14.77 6.57
CA THR A 432 -24.64 -14.75 8.04
C THR A 432 -24.02 -16.07 8.49
N VAL A 433 -22.79 -16.00 8.98
CA VAL A 433 -22.04 -17.18 9.45
C VAL A 433 -22.48 -17.55 10.87
N SER A 434 -22.65 -16.52 11.71
CA SER A 434 -23.18 -16.58 13.06
C SER A 434 -23.70 -15.20 13.46
N GLU A 435 -24.32 -15.08 14.64
CA GLU A 435 -24.73 -13.78 15.18
C GLU A 435 -23.55 -12.80 15.21
N GLY A 436 -23.74 -11.62 14.64
CA GLY A 436 -22.72 -10.58 14.55
C GLY A 436 -21.55 -10.87 13.60
N CYS A 437 -21.55 -11.97 12.82
CA CYS A 437 -20.50 -12.28 11.85
C CYS A 437 -21.11 -12.52 10.46
N VAL A 438 -20.89 -11.56 9.56
CA VAL A 438 -21.43 -11.59 8.20
C VAL A 438 -20.30 -11.57 7.20
N LEU A 439 -20.24 -12.61 6.37
CA LEU A 439 -19.39 -12.64 5.19
C LEU A 439 -20.05 -11.80 4.09
N SER A 440 -19.27 -10.92 3.46
CA SER A 440 -19.76 -9.99 2.43
C SER A 440 -18.74 -9.76 1.32
N ASP A 441 -19.23 -9.45 0.12
CA ASP A 441 -18.42 -9.27 -1.11
C ASP A 441 -18.04 -7.81 -1.39
N ASN A 442 -18.06 -6.96 -0.36
CA ASN A 442 -17.79 -5.53 -0.49
C ASN A 442 -16.33 -5.14 -0.25
N GLY A 443 -15.43 -6.11 -0.17
CA GLY A 443 -13.99 -5.85 -0.15
C GLY A 443 -13.51 -5.12 -1.41
N ALA A 444 -12.32 -4.52 -1.32
CA ALA A 444 -11.76 -3.75 -2.41
C ALA A 444 -11.39 -4.63 -3.62
N THR A 445 -11.81 -4.19 -4.80
CA THR A 445 -11.37 -4.74 -6.09
C THR A 445 -10.32 -3.87 -6.77
N GLU A 446 -10.21 -2.62 -6.32
CA GLU A 446 -9.24 -1.65 -6.80
C GLU A 446 -8.58 -0.97 -5.60
N LYS A 447 -7.31 -0.61 -5.72
CA LYS A 447 -6.58 0.11 -4.69
C LYS A 447 -7.16 1.52 -4.51
N SER A 448 -7.33 1.95 -3.26
CA SER A 448 -7.71 3.33 -2.89
C SER A 448 -6.47 4.20 -2.62
N ILE A 449 -6.62 5.52 -2.75
CA ILE A 449 -5.58 6.47 -2.32
C ILE A 449 -5.28 6.42 -0.82
N PHE A 450 -6.14 5.83 0.03
CA PHE A 450 -5.88 5.65 1.47
C PHE A 450 -5.38 4.25 1.84
N ASP A 451 -5.25 3.36 0.86
CA ASP A 451 -4.69 2.02 1.06
C ASP A 451 -3.21 2.14 1.49
N PRO A 452 -2.79 1.56 2.63
CA PRO A 452 -1.43 1.72 3.15
C PRO A 452 -0.39 0.89 2.40
N CYS A 453 -0.78 -0.09 1.59
CA CYS A 453 0.16 -1.01 0.95
C CYS A 453 1.04 -0.30 -0.12
N PRO A 454 2.23 -0.84 -0.40
CA PRO A 454 3.10 -0.30 -1.45
C PRO A 454 2.50 -0.49 -2.86
N ALA A 455 3.09 0.17 -3.86
CA ALA A 455 2.64 0.05 -5.25
C ALA A 455 2.71 -1.42 -5.71
N GLY A 456 1.69 -1.88 -6.43
CA GLY A 456 1.54 -3.30 -6.78
C GLY A 456 0.83 -4.14 -5.71
N TRP A 457 0.42 -3.54 -4.59
CA TRP A 457 -0.20 -4.23 -3.47
C TRP A 457 -1.40 -3.45 -2.92
N MET A 458 -2.37 -4.13 -2.33
CA MET A 458 -3.56 -3.55 -1.69
C MET A 458 -4.00 -4.34 -0.46
N VAL A 459 -4.89 -3.77 0.36
CA VAL A 459 -5.49 -4.44 1.52
C VAL A 459 -6.43 -5.57 1.04
N PRO A 460 -6.31 -6.79 1.59
CA PRO A 460 -7.06 -7.95 1.13
C PRO A 460 -8.55 -7.84 1.43
N PRO A 461 -9.42 -8.49 0.63
CA PRO A 461 -10.82 -8.70 0.98
C PRO A 461 -10.96 -9.71 2.14
N GLY A 462 -12.11 -9.70 2.80
CA GLY A 462 -12.36 -10.53 3.99
C GLY A 462 -12.47 -12.04 3.72
N ASP A 463 -12.83 -12.45 2.51
CA ASP A 463 -12.97 -13.85 2.12
C ASP A 463 -11.63 -14.56 1.82
N MET A 464 -10.51 -13.83 1.83
CA MET A 464 -9.17 -14.41 1.74
C MET A 464 -8.92 -15.48 2.80
N TRP A 465 -9.52 -15.32 3.98
CA TRP A 465 -9.20 -16.11 5.17
C TRP A 465 -9.96 -17.44 5.27
N LEU A 466 -10.98 -17.67 4.42
CA LEU A 466 -11.79 -18.89 4.53
C LEU A 466 -10.94 -20.15 4.28
N GLY A 467 -9.87 -20.06 3.49
CA GLY A 467 -8.96 -21.18 3.26
C GLY A 467 -8.17 -21.65 4.50
N PHE A 468 -8.18 -20.89 5.60
CA PHE A 468 -7.31 -21.11 6.77
C PHE A 468 -7.84 -22.15 7.74
N THR A 469 -9.10 -22.56 7.62
CA THR A 469 -9.70 -23.59 8.46
C THR A 469 -10.41 -24.64 7.61
N ILE A 470 -10.80 -25.76 8.23
CA ILE A 470 -11.34 -26.92 7.51
C ILE A 470 -12.65 -26.63 6.78
N ASP A 471 -13.46 -25.72 7.30
CA ASP A 471 -14.79 -25.37 6.80
C ASP A 471 -14.98 -23.86 6.57
N GLY A 472 -13.88 -23.10 6.64
CA GLY A 472 -13.89 -21.65 6.52
C GLY A 472 -14.44 -20.91 7.73
N LYS A 473 -14.75 -21.59 8.84
CA LYS A 473 -15.23 -20.99 10.09
C LYS A 473 -14.14 -21.00 11.17
N ASN A 474 -14.43 -20.40 12.32
CA ASN A 474 -13.49 -20.30 13.44
C ASN A 474 -13.04 -21.68 13.95
N ALA A 475 -11.74 -21.79 14.23
CA ALA A 475 -11.10 -22.96 14.80
C ALA A 475 -10.44 -22.59 16.12
N THR A 476 -11.16 -22.83 17.22
CA THR A 476 -10.77 -22.41 18.58
C THR A 476 -10.40 -23.60 19.47
N GLY A 477 -9.87 -23.31 20.67
CA GLY A 477 -9.66 -24.29 21.73
C GLY A 477 -8.54 -25.29 21.46
N GLY A 478 -7.47 -24.89 20.76
CA GLY A 478 -6.30 -25.74 20.53
C GLY A 478 -6.52 -26.83 19.46
N LYS A 479 -7.54 -26.69 18.61
CA LYS A 479 -7.89 -27.68 17.58
C LYS A 479 -7.02 -27.53 16.33
N TYR A 480 -5.71 -27.76 16.44
CA TYR A 480 -4.76 -27.67 15.32
C TYR A 480 -5.12 -28.53 14.10
N GLY A 481 -5.87 -29.63 14.30
CA GLY A 481 -6.42 -30.45 13.21
C GLY A 481 -7.38 -29.68 12.29
N ASN A 482 -8.04 -28.64 12.79
CA ASN A 482 -9.00 -27.82 12.05
C ASN A 482 -8.38 -26.53 11.47
N ILE A 483 -7.09 -26.29 11.71
CA ILE A 483 -6.36 -25.11 11.25
C ILE A 483 -5.46 -25.51 10.09
N ASN A 484 -5.46 -24.80 8.97
CA ASN A 484 -4.62 -25.06 7.81
C ASN A 484 -3.15 -24.66 8.02
N SER A 485 -2.51 -25.22 9.05
CA SER A 485 -1.15 -24.86 9.45
C SER A 485 -0.22 -26.09 9.48
N VAL A 486 1.08 -25.81 9.33
CA VAL A 486 2.16 -26.78 9.61
C VAL A 486 2.21 -27.18 11.09
N HIS A 487 1.69 -26.34 11.99
CA HIS A 487 1.67 -26.62 13.42
C HIS A 487 0.59 -27.66 13.74
N THR A 488 0.98 -28.70 14.45
CA THR A 488 0.09 -29.80 14.90
C THR A 488 -0.11 -29.79 16.42
N SER A 489 0.57 -28.90 17.13
CA SER A 489 0.57 -28.74 18.58
C SER A 489 0.99 -27.30 18.95
N ASP A 490 1.18 -27.05 20.25
CA ASP A 490 1.52 -25.75 20.83
C ASP A 490 2.52 -24.95 19.97
N ASN A 491 2.11 -23.74 19.59
CA ASN A 491 2.88 -22.81 18.78
C ASN A 491 3.28 -21.53 19.53
N ALA A 492 3.23 -21.53 20.87
CA ALA A 492 3.58 -20.38 21.71
C ALA A 492 4.96 -19.80 21.42
N SER A 493 5.98 -20.64 21.23
CA SER A 493 7.36 -20.21 20.93
C SER A 493 7.51 -19.56 19.56
N TYR A 494 6.61 -19.88 18.62
CA TYR A 494 6.61 -19.32 17.28
C TYR A 494 5.90 -17.97 17.21
N ARG A 495 5.19 -17.54 18.26
CA ARG A 495 4.50 -16.24 18.29
C ARG A 495 3.61 -15.99 17.06
N GLY A 496 2.99 -17.03 16.52
CA GLY A 496 2.24 -16.96 15.26
C GLY A 496 2.05 -18.32 14.60
N PHE A 497 1.53 -18.33 13.37
CA PHE A 497 1.23 -19.53 12.60
C PHE A 497 1.89 -19.54 11.23
N ARG A 498 2.47 -20.68 10.82
CA ARG A 498 2.80 -20.96 9.42
C ARG A 498 1.59 -21.62 8.75
N MET A 499 0.86 -20.84 7.96
CA MET A 499 -0.39 -21.24 7.32
C MET A 499 -0.12 -21.74 5.90
N TYR A 500 -0.63 -22.91 5.55
CA TYR A 500 -0.75 -23.32 4.15
C TYR A 500 -1.82 -22.44 3.49
N VAL A 501 -1.50 -21.89 2.32
CA VAL A 501 -2.36 -20.89 1.66
C VAL A 501 -2.92 -21.38 0.32
N GLN A 502 -2.44 -22.51 -0.21
CA GLN A 502 -2.86 -23.03 -1.51
C GLN A 502 -3.80 -24.24 -1.40
N GLU A 503 -3.42 -25.21 -0.58
CA GLU A 503 -4.14 -26.47 -0.41
C GLU A 503 -4.28 -26.82 1.08
N TRP A 504 -5.10 -27.83 1.40
CA TRP A 504 -5.24 -28.30 2.78
C TRP A 504 -4.02 -29.06 3.24
N LYS A 505 -3.34 -28.55 4.28
CA LYS A 505 -2.24 -29.21 5.00
C LYS A 505 -1.04 -29.58 4.11
N THR A 506 -0.92 -28.98 2.93
CA THR A 506 0.14 -29.26 1.96
C THR A 506 0.48 -28.02 1.14
N GLY A 507 1.61 -28.07 0.44
CA GLY A 507 2.09 -27.00 -0.43
C GLY A 507 2.82 -25.87 0.32
N LYS A 508 2.83 -24.67 -0.29
CA LYS A 508 3.56 -23.50 0.25
C LYS A 508 2.81 -22.93 1.46
N TRP A 509 3.57 -22.59 2.49
CA TRP A 509 3.06 -21.89 3.67
C TRP A 509 3.59 -20.47 3.76
N VAL A 510 2.87 -19.63 4.51
CA VAL A 510 3.24 -18.25 4.85
C VAL A 510 3.08 -18.03 6.35
N TYR A 511 4.01 -17.31 6.95
CA TYR A 511 3.98 -17.02 8.38
C TYR A 511 3.15 -15.78 8.71
N PHE A 512 2.21 -15.94 9.64
CA PHE A 512 1.33 -14.90 10.19
C PHE A 512 1.66 -14.70 11.68
N PRO A 513 2.33 -13.61 12.04
CA PRO A 513 2.68 -13.34 13.44
C PRO A 513 1.47 -12.91 14.28
N SER A 514 1.54 -13.26 15.56
CA SER A 514 0.70 -12.76 16.62
C SER A 514 1.26 -11.44 17.16
N GLN A 515 1.36 -10.42 16.31
CA GLN A 515 2.11 -9.20 16.60
C GLN A 515 1.46 -8.25 17.63
N GLY A 516 0.26 -8.54 18.08
CA GLY A 516 -0.57 -7.64 18.88
C GLY A 516 -1.37 -6.65 18.04
N LEU A 517 -2.01 -5.71 18.74
CA LEU A 517 -2.83 -4.65 18.18
C LEU A 517 -2.77 -3.39 19.05
N ARG A 518 -3.14 -2.25 18.48
CA ARG A 518 -3.46 -1.05 19.25
C ARG A 518 -4.97 -1.00 19.42
N THR A 519 -5.47 -1.05 20.64
CA THR A 519 -6.91 -1.11 20.91
C THR A 519 -7.63 0.17 20.49
N MET A 520 -8.96 0.16 20.44
CA MET A 520 -9.74 1.36 20.09
C MET A 520 -9.53 2.54 21.04
N GLY A 521 -9.13 2.28 22.28
CA GLY A 521 -8.70 3.28 23.26
C GLY A 521 -7.25 3.72 23.10
N GLY A 522 -6.53 3.22 22.11
CA GLY A 522 -5.17 3.63 21.76
C GLY A 522 -4.04 2.91 22.51
N ARG A 523 -4.32 1.96 23.40
CA ARG A 523 -3.25 1.22 24.10
C ARG A 523 -2.80 0.00 23.29
N PRO A 524 -1.49 -0.27 23.19
CA PRO A 524 -1.02 -1.55 22.67
C PRO A 524 -1.40 -2.73 23.55
N TRP A 525 -1.57 -3.90 22.93
CA TRP A 525 -2.00 -5.11 23.61
C TRP A 525 -1.61 -6.40 22.89
N ARG A 526 -1.30 -7.45 23.67
CA ARG A 526 -1.16 -8.86 23.25
C ARG A 526 -0.07 -9.18 22.22
N ASN A 527 1.08 -8.51 22.28
CA ASN A 527 2.25 -8.87 21.48
C ASN A 527 2.65 -10.33 21.73
N GLY A 528 2.95 -11.07 20.67
CA GLY A 528 3.28 -12.49 20.71
C GLY A 528 2.12 -13.43 21.00
N MET A 529 0.89 -12.92 21.17
CA MET A 529 -0.29 -13.69 21.57
C MET A 529 -1.47 -13.49 20.61
N CYS A 530 -1.77 -12.28 20.14
CA CYS A 530 -2.87 -12.03 19.20
C CYS A 530 -2.38 -11.44 17.87
N GLY A 531 -3.07 -11.74 16.77
CA GLY A 531 -2.89 -11.03 15.49
C GLY A 531 -4.25 -10.62 14.94
N ASN A 532 -4.51 -9.31 14.83
CA ASN A 532 -5.81 -8.75 14.47
C ASN A 532 -5.77 -8.13 13.05
N TYR A 533 -5.88 -8.97 12.03
CA TYR A 533 -5.59 -8.61 10.65
C TYR A 533 -6.76 -7.90 9.98
N HIS A 534 -6.48 -6.67 9.56
CA HIS A 534 -7.41 -5.83 8.83
C HIS A 534 -7.67 -6.33 7.42
N THR A 535 -8.89 -6.09 6.95
CA THR A 535 -9.33 -6.33 5.57
C THR A 535 -9.99 -5.08 5.02
N SER A 536 -10.17 -5.01 3.71
CA SER A 536 -10.91 -3.92 3.06
C SER A 536 -12.43 -4.09 3.16
N SER A 537 -12.93 -5.17 3.78
CA SER A 537 -14.35 -5.48 3.87
C SER A 537 -14.98 -4.87 5.13
N ALA A 538 -15.59 -3.70 4.94
CA ALA A 538 -16.43 -3.05 5.93
C ALA A 538 -17.66 -3.92 6.30
N SER A 539 -18.09 -3.82 7.56
CA SER A 539 -19.31 -4.45 8.07
C SER A 539 -20.18 -3.41 8.79
N GLU A 540 -21.38 -3.81 9.21
CA GLU A 540 -22.40 -2.92 9.78
C GLU A 540 -21.92 -2.19 11.05
N GLY A 541 -22.37 -0.94 11.22
CA GLY A 541 -22.24 -0.20 12.48
C GLY A 541 -20.79 0.05 12.91
N GLY A 542 -19.95 0.51 11.99
CA GLY A 542 -18.54 0.84 12.29
C GLY A 542 -17.63 -0.38 12.46
N ARG A 543 -18.07 -1.56 12.04
CA ARG A 543 -17.29 -2.81 12.09
C ARG A 543 -16.49 -3.03 10.82
N VAL A 544 -15.49 -3.88 10.92
CA VAL A 544 -14.71 -4.43 9.83
C VAL A 544 -14.61 -5.95 10.00
N ASN A 545 -14.71 -6.69 8.89
CA ASN A 545 -14.39 -8.11 8.89
C ASN A 545 -12.87 -8.25 9.02
N ILE A 546 -12.43 -8.93 10.07
CA ILE A 546 -11.00 -9.10 10.38
C ILE A 546 -10.69 -10.57 10.55
N PHE A 547 -9.44 -10.92 10.28
CA PHE A 547 -8.91 -12.22 10.64
C PHE A 547 -8.20 -12.11 11.99
N HIS A 548 -8.70 -12.81 12.99
CA HIS A 548 -8.07 -12.87 14.30
C HIS A 548 -7.37 -14.21 14.48
N LEU A 549 -6.15 -14.19 14.99
CA LEU A 549 -5.47 -15.39 15.45
C LEU A 549 -5.01 -15.19 16.88
N HIS A 550 -5.04 -16.27 17.66
CA HIS A 550 -4.56 -16.32 19.02
C HIS A 550 -3.59 -17.49 19.17
N THR A 551 -2.38 -17.17 19.63
CA THR A 551 -1.35 -18.17 19.95
C THR A 551 -1.40 -18.47 21.45
N PRO A 552 -1.53 -19.75 21.85
CA PRO A 552 -1.55 -20.94 20.99
C PRO A 552 -2.96 -21.33 20.50
N GLY A 553 -3.01 -21.88 19.27
CA GLY A 553 -4.05 -22.83 18.88
C GLY A 553 -5.44 -22.30 18.50
N GLU A 554 -5.57 -21.03 18.16
CA GLU A 554 -6.85 -20.43 17.76
C GLU A 554 -6.71 -19.51 16.53
N VAL A 555 -7.60 -19.70 15.56
CA VAL A 555 -7.65 -19.03 14.26
C VAL A 555 -9.11 -18.77 13.92
N ASP A 556 -9.46 -17.49 13.82
CA ASP A 556 -10.81 -16.98 13.67
C ASP A 556 -10.93 -16.15 12.39
N PRO A 557 -11.35 -16.76 11.27
CA PRO A 557 -11.76 -16.01 10.08
C PRO A 557 -12.89 -14.99 10.35
N PHE A 558 -13.65 -15.19 11.43
CA PHE A 558 -14.75 -14.31 11.84
C PHE A 558 -14.62 -13.89 13.31
N GLU A 559 -14.17 -12.66 13.56
CA GLU A 559 -14.16 -12.09 14.90
C GLU A 559 -15.57 -11.69 15.36
N THR A 560 -15.97 -12.19 16.54
CA THR A 560 -17.28 -11.95 17.15
C THR A 560 -17.27 -10.80 18.16
N SER A 561 -16.11 -10.56 18.79
CA SER A 561 -15.93 -9.57 19.84
C SER A 561 -16.11 -8.14 19.33
N TYR A 562 -16.86 -7.37 20.12
CA TYR A 562 -16.97 -5.93 19.93
C TYR A 562 -15.59 -5.28 19.94
N GLY A 563 -14.72 -5.62 20.90
CA GLY A 563 -13.46 -4.91 21.13
C GLY A 563 -12.50 -4.94 19.94
N TYR A 564 -12.48 -6.05 19.20
CA TYR A 564 -11.50 -6.30 18.14
C TYR A 564 -11.99 -5.92 16.74
N SER A 565 -13.30 -5.98 16.50
CA SER A 565 -13.86 -5.82 15.14
C SER A 565 -14.18 -4.37 14.76
N ARG A 566 -13.77 -3.38 15.56
CA ARG A 566 -14.08 -1.96 15.32
C ARG A 566 -13.03 -1.29 14.47
N ARG A 567 -13.48 -0.41 13.58
CA ARG A 567 -12.59 0.32 12.66
C ARG A 567 -11.56 1.19 13.37
N ALA A 568 -11.84 1.64 14.60
CA ALA A 568 -10.89 2.39 15.41
C ALA A 568 -9.67 1.58 15.86
N VAL A 569 -9.75 0.25 15.92
CA VAL A 569 -8.64 -0.63 16.30
C VAL A 569 -7.50 -0.50 15.30
N GLY A 570 -6.28 -0.32 15.81
CA GLY A 570 -5.05 -0.41 15.03
C GLY A 570 -4.62 -1.86 14.86
N GLY A 571 -4.79 -2.43 13.66
CA GLY A 571 -4.45 -3.82 13.36
C GLY A 571 -3.34 -3.97 12.30
N PRO A 572 -2.63 -5.12 12.25
CA PRO A 572 -1.77 -5.48 11.12
C PRO A 572 -2.51 -5.48 9.78
N VAL A 573 -1.74 -5.20 8.72
CA VAL A 573 -2.17 -5.41 7.32
C VAL A 573 -1.24 -6.43 6.67
N ARG A 574 -1.85 -7.41 5.99
CA ARG A 574 -1.17 -8.37 5.11
C ARG A 574 -1.63 -8.14 3.68
N CYS A 575 -0.83 -7.43 2.89
CA CYS A 575 -1.24 -7.01 1.55
C CYS A 575 -1.37 -8.18 0.56
N VAL A 576 -2.20 -7.99 -0.46
CA VAL A 576 -2.32 -8.84 -1.67
C VAL A 576 -2.01 -8.03 -2.92
N ARG A 577 -1.78 -8.66 -4.07
CA ARG A 577 -1.59 -7.94 -5.34
C ARG A 577 -2.77 -7.02 -5.64
N ASP A 578 -2.51 -5.89 -6.29
CA ASP A 578 -3.51 -4.91 -6.72
C ASP A 578 -4.13 -5.20 -8.10
N VAL A 579 -3.80 -6.37 -8.65
CA VAL A 579 -4.30 -6.90 -9.91
C VAL A 579 -4.74 -8.35 -9.69
N ASP A 580 -5.66 -8.82 -10.52
CA ASP A 580 -6.04 -10.23 -10.56
C ASP A 580 -4.92 -11.07 -11.20
N ASP A 581 -4.71 -12.29 -10.70
CA ASP A 581 -3.61 -13.20 -11.09
C ASP A 581 -3.95 -14.22 -12.19
#